data_AF-A0AAX7UXL8-F1
#
_entry.id   AF-A0AAX7UXL8-F1
#
_cell.length_a   1.000
_cell.length_b   1.000
_cell.length_c   1.000
_cell.angle_alpha   90.00
_cell.angle_beta   90.00
_cell.angle_gamma   90.00
#
_symmetry.space_group_name_H-M   'P 1'
#
loop_
_entity.id
_entity.type
_entity.pdbx_description
1 polymer ?
#
loop_
_entity_poly.entity_id
_entity_poly.type
_entity_poly.pdbx_seq_one_letter_code
_entity_poly.pdbx_strand_id
1 'polypeptide(L)'
;MLGNKMVMTDLLKPEEIKKALDAFAAETFDPKKFFEMVGMKAMSAENVKKVFQVLDVDGSGFIEEEELMFVLKGFSKDGRDLTDAETKAFLTAADKDGDGKIGIDEFEALVHE
;
A
#
# COMPACT_ATOMS: atom_id res chain seq x y z
N MET A 1 -24.28 -2.57 14.80
CA MET A 1 -23.68 -3.91 14.58
C MET A 1 -22.22 -3.65 14.25
N LEU A 2 -21.29 -4.12 15.08
CA LEU A 2 -19.86 -4.01 14.81
C LEU A 2 -19.53 -4.99 13.68
N GLY A 3 -19.62 -4.53 12.44
CA GLY A 3 -19.10 -5.29 11.30
C GLY A 3 -17.61 -5.52 11.55
N ASN A 4 -17.16 -6.76 11.44
CA ASN A 4 -15.76 -7.12 11.61
C ASN A 4 -14.92 -6.24 10.67
N LYS A 5 -14.12 -5.30 11.21
CA LYS A 5 -13.27 -4.43 10.39
C LYS A 5 -12.25 -5.33 9.71
N MET A 6 -12.25 -5.37 8.37
CA MET A 6 -11.29 -6.13 7.59
C MET A 6 -9.88 -5.71 7.97
N VAL A 7 -8.99 -6.68 8.17
CA VAL A 7 -7.58 -6.44 8.44
C VAL A 7 -6.74 -7.01 7.31
N MET A 8 -5.54 -6.47 7.10
CA MET A 8 -4.69 -6.86 5.96
C MET A 8 -4.37 -8.36 5.94
N THR A 9 -4.31 -9.00 7.12
CA THR A 9 -4.06 -10.44 7.26
C THR A 9 -5.23 -11.35 6.83
N ASP A 10 -6.39 -10.77 6.51
CA ASP A 10 -7.49 -11.49 5.86
C ASP A 10 -7.22 -11.72 4.36
N LEU A 11 -6.31 -10.93 3.77
CA LEU A 11 -6.00 -10.92 2.33
C LEU A 11 -4.58 -11.40 2.03
N LEU A 12 -3.63 -11.08 2.90
CA LEU A 12 -2.21 -11.31 2.71
C LEU A 12 -1.64 -12.16 3.85
N LYS A 13 -0.59 -12.92 3.56
CA LYS A 13 0.01 -13.78 4.58
C LYS A 13 0.92 -12.97 5.52
N PRO A 14 0.78 -13.10 6.85
CA PRO A 14 1.60 -12.37 7.81
C PRO A 14 3.10 -12.57 7.61
N GLU A 15 3.53 -13.77 7.22
CA GLU A 15 4.94 -14.08 6.96
C GLU A 15 5.49 -13.38 5.72
N GLU A 16 4.68 -13.21 4.67
CA GLU A 16 5.05 -12.49 3.45
C GLU A 16 5.14 -10.99 3.72
N ILE A 17 4.19 -10.44 4.49
CA ILE A 17 4.23 -9.06 4.99
C ILE A 17 5.51 -8.83 5.80
N LYS A 18 5.78 -9.66 6.81
CA LYS A 18 6.96 -9.51 7.66
C LYS A 18 8.24 -9.54 6.83
N LYS A 19 8.36 -10.50 5.91
CA LYS A 19 9.52 -10.63 5.03
C LYS A 19 9.70 -9.40 4.13
N ALA A 20 8.62 -8.82 3.62
CA ALA A 20 8.66 -7.63 2.80
C ALA A 20 9.11 -6.41 3.62
N LEU A 21 8.55 -6.20 4.82
CA LEU A 21 8.93 -5.09 5.69
C LEU A 21 10.41 -5.17 6.12
N ASP A 22 10.91 -6.37 6.44
CA ASP A 22 12.31 -6.57 6.83
C ASP A 22 13.31 -6.34 5.67
N ALA A 23 12.84 -6.34 4.42
CA ALA A 23 13.70 -6.20 3.24
C ALA A 23 14.07 -4.75 2.90
N PHE A 24 13.35 -3.75 3.42
CA PHE A 24 13.53 -2.35 3.06
C PHE A 24 13.95 -1.49 4.26
N ALA A 25 15.23 -1.12 4.29
CA ALA A 25 15.73 -0.05 5.14
C ALA A 25 15.22 1.33 4.64
N ALA A 26 15.41 2.39 5.43
CA ALA A 26 15.11 3.76 5.00
C ALA A 26 15.87 4.13 3.71
N GLU A 27 15.23 4.89 2.83
CA GLU A 27 15.72 5.30 1.50
C GLU A 27 15.90 4.15 0.50
N THR A 28 15.35 2.97 0.78
CA THR A 28 15.46 1.78 -0.09
C THR A 28 14.12 1.21 -0.53
N PHE A 29 13.01 1.79 -0.07
CA PHE A 29 11.69 1.28 -0.37
C PHE A 29 11.38 1.31 -1.87
N ASP A 30 10.89 0.17 -2.38
CA ASP A 30 10.39 0.03 -3.75
C ASP A 30 8.97 -0.55 -3.68
N PRO A 31 7.93 0.22 -4.07
CA PRO A 31 6.55 -0.22 -3.96
C PRO A 31 6.24 -1.44 -4.83
N LYS A 32 6.81 -1.53 -6.04
CA LYS A 32 6.57 -2.66 -6.95
C LYS A 32 7.18 -3.93 -6.37
N LYS A 33 8.40 -3.84 -5.86
CA LYS A 33 9.06 -5.00 -5.24
C LYS A 33 8.35 -5.41 -3.95
N PHE A 34 7.88 -4.45 -3.17
CA PHE A 34 7.07 -4.72 -1.98
C PHE A 34 5.79 -5.50 -2.35
N PHE A 35 5.02 -5.02 -3.34
CA PHE A 35 3.78 -5.69 -3.81
C PHE A 35 4.03 -7.10 -4.36
N GLU A 36 5.14 -7.31 -5.07
CA GLU A 36 5.56 -8.65 -5.49
C GLU A 36 5.83 -9.55 -4.27
N MET A 37 6.55 -9.06 -3.27
CA MET A 37 6.92 -9.83 -2.08
C MET A 37 5.74 -10.20 -1.19
N VAL A 38 4.74 -9.32 -1.09
CA VAL A 38 3.51 -9.59 -0.34
C VAL A 38 2.46 -10.36 -1.15
N GLY A 39 2.76 -10.72 -2.40
CA GLY A 39 1.88 -11.54 -3.24
C GLY A 39 0.75 -10.80 -3.94
N MET A 40 0.78 -9.46 -3.93
CA MET A 40 -0.30 -8.65 -4.49
C MET A 40 -0.38 -8.69 -6.02
N LYS A 41 0.75 -8.89 -6.70
CA LYS A 41 0.80 -8.90 -8.18
C LYS A 41 -0.13 -9.94 -8.83
N ALA A 42 -0.45 -11.02 -8.12
CA ALA A 42 -1.33 -12.10 -8.60
C ALA A 42 -2.78 -12.01 -8.05
N MET A 43 -3.12 -10.97 -7.29
CA MET A 43 -4.46 -10.79 -6.74
C MET A 43 -5.45 -10.37 -7.83
N SER A 44 -6.74 -10.62 -7.59
CA SER A 44 -7.80 -10.03 -8.42
C SER A 44 -7.96 -8.54 -8.10
N ALA A 45 -8.46 -7.77 -9.07
CA ALA A 45 -8.84 -6.37 -8.90
C ALA A 45 -9.73 -6.16 -7.66
N GLU A 46 -10.67 -7.07 -7.39
CA GLU A 46 -11.54 -7.01 -6.20
C GLU A 46 -10.74 -7.06 -4.89
N ASN A 47 -9.73 -7.94 -4.80
CA ASN A 47 -8.93 -8.05 -3.59
C ASN A 47 -7.89 -6.93 -3.48
N VAL A 48 -7.35 -6.43 -4.60
CA VAL A 48 -6.52 -5.21 -4.62
C VAL A 48 -7.31 -4.02 -4.10
N LYS A 49 -8.56 -3.88 -4.52
CA LYS A 49 -9.48 -2.84 -4.00
C LYS A 49 -9.73 -2.96 -2.49
N LYS A 50 -9.81 -4.18 -1.95
CA LYS A 50 -9.94 -4.38 -0.50
C LYS A 50 -8.67 -3.95 0.24
N VAL A 51 -7.49 -4.19 -0.32
CA VAL A 51 -6.23 -3.66 0.23
C VAL A 51 -6.24 -2.13 0.21
N PHE A 52 -6.58 -1.53 -0.93
CA PHE A 52 -6.71 -0.08 -1.07
C PHE A 52 -7.61 0.53 0.01
N GLN A 53 -8.79 -0.06 0.25
CA GLN A 53 -9.73 0.39 1.29
C GLN A 53 -9.21 0.27 2.74
N VAL A 54 -8.17 -0.52 2.98
CA VAL A 54 -7.49 -0.57 4.28
C VAL A 54 -6.44 0.52 4.39
N LEU A 55 -5.85 0.94 3.26
CA LEU A 55 -4.81 1.97 3.18
C LEU A 55 -5.39 3.39 3.14
N ASP A 56 -6.54 3.57 2.50
CA ASP A 56 -7.39 4.77 2.57
C ASP A 56 -8.02 4.84 3.97
N VAL A 57 -7.37 5.56 4.90
CA VAL A 57 -7.68 5.54 6.33
C VAL A 57 -8.91 6.39 6.63
N ASP A 58 -9.03 7.53 5.96
CA ASP A 58 -10.14 8.47 6.16
C ASP A 58 -11.37 8.16 5.29
N GLY A 59 -11.23 7.31 4.27
CA GLY A 59 -12.30 6.90 3.37
C GLY A 59 -12.60 7.93 2.28
N SER A 60 -11.64 8.76 1.88
CA SER A 60 -11.79 9.79 0.83
C SER A 60 -12.03 9.17 -0.55
N GLY A 61 -11.64 7.90 -0.74
CA GLY A 61 -11.56 7.24 -2.04
C GLY A 61 -10.20 7.37 -2.71
N PHE A 62 -9.20 7.92 -2.02
CA PHE A 62 -7.83 8.11 -2.47
C PHE A 62 -6.85 7.73 -1.36
N ILE A 63 -5.59 7.51 -1.71
CA ILE A 63 -4.50 7.49 -0.74
C ILE A 63 -3.75 8.81 -0.90
N GLU A 64 -3.90 9.73 0.05
CA GLU A 64 -3.19 11.01 0.07
C GLU A 64 -1.73 10.87 0.52
N GLU A 65 -0.91 11.91 0.30
CA GLU A 65 0.52 11.92 0.67
C GLU A 65 0.74 11.60 2.16
N GLU A 66 -0.11 12.14 3.05
CA GLU A 66 -0.04 11.89 4.49
C GLU A 66 -0.32 10.42 4.84
N GLU A 67 -1.27 9.78 4.17
CA GLU A 67 -1.58 8.37 4.36
C GLU A 67 -0.49 7.47 3.76
N LEU A 68 0.06 7.87 2.60
CA LEU A 68 1.13 7.17 1.91
C LEU A 68 2.40 7.10 2.75
N MET A 69 2.71 8.15 3.53
CA MET A 69 3.84 8.16 4.47
C MET A 69 3.73 7.02 5.51
N PHE A 70 2.50 6.65 5.90
CA PHE A 70 2.22 5.60 6.87
C PHE A 70 1.82 4.27 6.22
N VAL A 71 1.92 4.12 4.89
CA VAL A 71 1.34 2.99 4.15
C VAL A 71 1.79 1.61 4.66
N LEU A 72 3.05 1.48 5.09
CA LEU A 72 3.58 0.22 5.63
C LEU A 72 2.90 -0.21 6.93
N LYS A 73 2.39 0.75 7.71
CA LYS A 73 1.60 0.49 8.92
C LYS A 73 0.23 -0.11 8.62
N GLY A 74 -0.30 0.13 7.42
CA GLY A 74 -1.49 -0.55 6.93
C GLY A 74 -1.28 -2.05 6.72
N PHE A 75 -0.06 -2.47 6.36
CA PHE A 75 0.29 -3.88 6.21
C PHE A 75 0.60 -4.57 7.54
N SER A 76 1.32 -3.87 8.43
CA SER A 76 1.54 -4.31 9.80
C SER A 76 1.85 -3.11 10.67
N LYS A 77 1.33 -3.08 11.90
CA LYS A 77 1.62 -2.02 12.90
C LYS A 77 3.12 -1.80 13.15
N ASP A 78 3.96 -2.79 12.85
CA ASP A 78 5.41 -2.74 13.04
C ASP A 78 6.14 -2.12 11.82
N GLY A 79 5.40 -1.75 10.77
CA GLY A 79 5.92 -1.03 9.62
C GLY A 79 6.48 0.34 10.02
N ARG A 80 7.65 0.67 9.48
CA ARG A 80 8.23 2.02 9.61
C ARG A 80 7.45 3.03 8.77
N ASP A 81 7.66 4.30 9.06
CA ASP A 81 7.21 5.37 8.17
C ASP A 81 8.12 5.41 6.95
N LEU A 82 7.55 5.74 5.80
CA LEU A 82 8.33 6.13 4.63
C LEU A 82 9.00 7.48 4.92
N THR A 83 10.19 7.69 4.37
CA THR A 83 10.81 9.01 4.40
C THR A 83 10.13 9.93 3.38
N ASP A 84 10.27 11.25 3.53
CA ASP A 84 9.73 12.22 2.55
C ASP A 84 10.17 11.90 1.10
N ALA A 85 11.39 11.40 0.93
CA ALA A 85 11.92 11.03 -0.37
C ALA A 85 11.22 9.77 -0.92
N GLU A 86 11.00 8.76 -0.09
CA GLU A 86 10.28 7.53 -0.46
C GLU A 86 8.80 7.83 -0.75
N THR A 87 8.14 8.63 0.08
CA THR A 87 6.73 9.03 -0.13
C THR A 87 6.56 9.75 -1.46
N LYS A 88 7.42 10.73 -1.76
CA LYS A 88 7.38 11.45 -3.04
C LYS A 88 7.71 10.57 -4.23
N ALA A 89 8.68 9.66 -4.09
CA ALA A 89 9.03 8.72 -5.15
C ALA A 89 7.89 7.73 -5.43
N PHE A 90 7.22 7.25 -4.38
CA PHE A 90 6.04 6.40 -4.50
C PHE A 90 4.93 7.18 -5.20
N LEU A 91 4.54 8.36 -4.69
CA LEU A 91 3.48 9.16 -5.29
C LEU A 91 3.76 9.43 -6.77
N THR A 92 4.97 9.87 -7.13
CA THR A 92 5.39 10.10 -8.52
C THR A 92 5.27 8.84 -9.40
N ALA A 93 5.52 7.66 -8.83
CA ALA A 93 5.40 6.41 -9.56
C ALA A 93 3.94 5.98 -9.76
N ALA A 94 3.05 6.33 -8.83
CA ALA A 94 1.66 5.92 -8.79
C ALA A 94 0.72 6.90 -9.51
N ASP A 95 0.77 8.18 -9.13
CA ASP A 95 -0.08 9.29 -9.60
C ASP A 95 0.15 9.55 -11.10
N LYS A 96 -0.79 9.11 -11.93
CA LYS A 96 -0.73 9.21 -13.40
C LYS A 96 -1.48 10.42 -13.91
N ASP A 97 -2.49 10.89 -13.19
CA ASP A 97 -3.28 12.04 -13.61
C ASP A 97 -2.79 13.39 -13.04
N GLY A 98 -1.88 13.35 -12.06
CA GLY A 98 -1.20 14.49 -11.48
C GLY A 98 -2.02 15.24 -10.44
N ASP A 99 -3.00 14.60 -9.81
CA ASP A 99 -3.88 15.21 -8.82
C ASP A 99 -3.31 15.22 -7.38
N GLY A 100 -2.12 14.65 -7.19
CA GLY A 100 -1.37 14.65 -5.94
C GLY A 100 -1.79 13.58 -4.94
N LYS A 101 -2.62 12.62 -5.33
CA LYS A 101 -3.05 11.48 -4.53
C LYS A 101 -3.16 10.24 -5.43
N ILE A 102 -3.43 9.08 -4.86
CA ILE A 102 -3.47 7.82 -5.61
C ILE A 102 -4.90 7.30 -5.64
N GLY A 103 -5.51 7.26 -6.83
CA GLY A 103 -6.80 6.63 -7.06
C GLY A 103 -6.72 5.10 -7.15
N ILE A 104 -7.88 4.44 -7.05
CA ILE A 104 -7.95 2.96 -7.12
C ILE A 104 -7.37 2.40 -8.43
N ASP A 105 -7.66 3.03 -9.57
CA ASP A 105 -7.18 2.55 -10.87
C ASP A 105 -5.66 2.68 -11.00
N GLU A 106 -5.08 3.73 -10.41
CA GLU A 106 -3.63 3.98 -10.38
C GLU A 106 -2.91 3.00 -9.44
N PHE A 107 -3.52 2.73 -8.28
CA PHE A 107 -3.03 1.72 -7.35
C PHE A 107 -3.05 0.32 -7.98
N GLU A 108 -4.14 -0.05 -8.64
CA GLU A 108 -4.26 -1.32 -9.36
C GLU A 108 -3.21 -1.43 -10.48
N ALA A 109 -3.02 -0.37 -11.26
CA ALA A 109 -1.99 -0.32 -12.30
C ALA A 109 -0.59 -0.54 -11.73
N LEU A 110 -0.26 0.10 -10.60
CA LEU A 110 1.04 -0.04 -9.94
C LEU A 110 1.26 -1.45 -9.38
N VAL A 111 0.22 -2.08 -8.83
CA VAL A 111 0.29 -3.44 -8.27
C VAL A 111 0.56 -4.50 -9.34
N HIS A 112 0.01 -4.31 -10.54
CA HIS A 112 0.11 -5.27 -11.64
C HIS A 112 1.26 -5.01 -12.63
N GLU A 113 1.96 -3.88 -12.52
CA GLU A 113 3.16 -3.56 -13.31
C GLU A 113 4.31 -4.55 -13.05
#